data_AF-A0A929GEC5-F1
#
_entry.id   AF-A0A929GEC5-F1
#
_cell.length_a   1.000
_cell.length_b   1.000
_cell.length_c   1.000
_cell.angle_alpha   90.00
_cell.angle_beta   90.00
_cell.angle_gamma   90.00
#
_symmetry.space_group_name_H-M   'P 1'
#
loop_
_entity.id
_entity.type
_entity.pdbx_description
1 polymer ?
#
loop_
_entity_poly.entity_id
_entity_poly.type
_entity_poly.pdbx_seq_one_letter_code
_entity_poly.pdbx_strand_id
1 'polypeptide(L)'
;MMDQQTRILRAKMLGALMREKRLETGMSLKDMAKLIGRTTSTLSSYEHGRKSISLPELELFAFHLDTPLRYFLSPSAADVGEDYTFDPTIMVSLRQRIIGAMLRKRRLELGMSIRELAAAVDMPPSRVSNYERGLRPIPIPDLESLVNTIQQPVDALIDHEGPIGNWHMTQQAFERFCELPADLRAFFSTPENEPYLEMAERLSKLDLHALHRVAQAFDDLIQ
;
A
#
# COMPACT_ATOMS: atom_id res chain seq x y z
N MET A 1 29.83 -13.12 -23.46
CA MET A 1 30.04 -11.66 -23.55
C MET A 1 28.84 -11.04 -24.24
N MET A 2 28.19 -10.01 -23.69
CA MET A 2 27.13 -9.28 -24.40
C MET A 2 27.71 -8.55 -25.62
N ASP A 3 27.12 -8.81 -26.78
CA ASP A 3 27.46 -8.17 -28.06
C ASP A 3 27.18 -6.65 -28.01
N GLN A 4 27.90 -5.87 -28.81
CA GLN A 4 27.78 -4.42 -28.92
C GLN A 4 26.34 -4.01 -29.29
N GLN A 5 25.67 -4.79 -30.15
CA GLN A 5 24.27 -4.52 -30.51
C GLN A 5 23.34 -4.68 -29.30
N THR A 6 23.58 -5.69 -28.45
CA THR A 6 22.81 -5.89 -27.21
C THR A 6 22.94 -4.71 -26.25
N ARG A 7 24.15 -4.13 -26.11
CA ARG A 7 24.37 -2.96 -25.24
C ARG A 7 23.66 -1.72 -25.75
N ILE A 8 23.69 -1.48 -27.06
CA ILE A 8 23.00 -0.35 -27.70
C ILE A 8 21.50 -0.49 -27.56
N LEU A 9 20.96 -1.70 -27.83
CA LEU A 9 19.53 -1.97 -27.68
C LEU A 9 19.08 -1.74 -26.23
N ARG A 10 19.86 -2.24 -25.26
CA ARG A 10 19.57 -2.05 -23.84
C ARG A 10 19.59 -0.58 -23.43
N ALA A 11 20.54 0.21 -23.92
CA ALA A 11 20.62 1.64 -23.65
C ALA A 11 19.40 2.41 -24.20
N LYS A 12 18.90 2.04 -25.39
CA LYS A 12 17.67 2.62 -25.95
C LYS A 12 16.43 2.25 -25.15
N MET A 13 16.30 0.98 -24.75
CA MET A 13 15.18 0.53 -23.91
C MET A 13 15.19 1.25 -22.56
N LEU A 14 16.36 1.34 -21.91
CA LEU A 14 16.51 2.06 -20.64
C LEU A 14 16.13 3.55 -20.79
N GLY A 15 16.64 4.21 -21.84
CA GLY A 15 16.31 5.59 -22.13
C GLY A 15 14.81 5.82 -22.34
N ALA A 16 14.15 4.91 -23.06
CA ALA A 16 12.70 4.96 -23.28
C ALA A 16 11.92 4.84 -21.95
N LEU A 17 12.26 3.86 -21.10
CA LEU A 17 11.63 3.68 -19.79
C LEU A 17 11.84 4.90 -18.87
N MET A 18 13.05 5.46 -18.86
CA MET A 18 13.33 6.69 -18.10
C MET A 18 12.45 7.85 -18.57
N ARG A 19 12.34 8.03 -19.89
CA ARG A 19 11.53 9.09 -20.48
C ARG A 19 10.05 8.92 -20.13
N GLU A 20 9.53 7.71 -20.30
CA GLU A 20 8.15 7.35 -19.98
C GLU A 20 7.85 7.68 -18.51
N LYS A 21 8.66 7.16 -17.58
CA LYS A 21 8.42 7.36 -16.15
C LYS A 21 8.53 8.82 -15.71
N ARG A 22 9.46 9.58 -16.29
CA ARG A 22 9.57 11.03 -16.03
C ARG A 22 8.34 11.78 -16.55
N LEU A 23 7.76 11.37 -17.67
CA LEU A 23 6.56 12.01 -18.23
C LEU A 23 5.30 11.68 -17.42
N GLU A 24 5.14 10.43 -16.96
CA GLU A 24 4.04 10.02 -16.07
C GLU A 24 3.97 10.85 -14.80
N THR A 25 5.13 11.17 -14.22
CA THR A 25 5.26 11.97 -12.99
C THR A 25 5.20 13.49 -13.25
N GLY A 26 5.07 13.92 -14.52
CA GLY A 26 4.99 15.33 -14.90
C GLY A 26 6.29 16.12 -14.75
N MET A 27 7.43 15.47 -14.49
CA MET A 27 8.70 16.17 -14.25
C MET A 27 9.33 16.67 -15.54
N SER A 28 9.80 17.92 -15.53
CA SER A 28 10.51 18.48 -16.68
C SER A 28 11.93 17.88 -16.81
N LEU A 29 12.47 17.89 -18.03
CA LEU A 29 13.88 17.52 -18.27
C LEU A 29 14.85 18.38 -17.43
N LYS A 30 14.50 19.64 -17.19
CA LYS A 30 15.35 20.59 -16.45
C LYS A 30 15.41 20.24 -14.97
N ASP A 31 14.26 19.96 -14.37
CA ASP A 31 14.16 19.68 -12.95
C ASP A 31 14.80 18.33 -12.63
N MET A 32 14.50 17.30 -13.43
CA MET A 32 15.10 15.98 -13.25
C MET A 32 16.62 16.00 -13.44
N ALA A 33 17.12 16.69 -14.47
CA ALA A 33 18.56 16.81 -14.68
C ALA A 33 19.25 17.47 -13.48
N LYS A 34 18.65 18.52 -12.92
CA LYS A 34 19.17 19.17 -11.70
C LYS A 34 19.23 18.21 -10.52
N LEU A 35 18.19 17.40 -10.30
CA LEU A 35 18.08 16.47 -9.19
C LEU A 35 19.15 15.36 -9.24
N ILE A 36 19.46 14.84 -10.43
CA ILE A 36 20.52 13.83 -10.61
C ILE A 36 21.92 14.44 -10.83
N GLY A 37 22.06 15.77 -10.68
CA GLY A 37 23.33 16.47 -10.84
C GLY A 37 23.89 16.49 -12.27
N ARG A 38 23.01 16.49 -13.29
CA ARG A 38 23.36 16.50 -14.72
C ARG A 38 22.78 17.69 -15.47
N THR A 39 23.24 17.88 -16.71
CA THR A 39 22.67 18.88 -17.62
C THR A 39 21.46 18.33 -18.37
N THR A 40 20.54 19.21 -18.78
CA THR A 40 19.38 18.86 -19.61
C THR A 40 19.77 18.10 -20.88
N SER A 41 20.85 18.52 -21.55
CA SER A 41 21.40 17.86 -22.74
C SER A 41 21.87 16.43 -22.43
N THR A 42 22.49 16.23 -21.26
CA THR A 42 22.96 14.90 -20.83
C THR A 42 21.78 13.98 -20.54
N LEU A 43 20.78 14.45 -19.77
CA LEU A 43 19.57 13.66 -19.51
C LEU A 43 18.80 13.34 -20.79
N SER A 44 18.67 14.32 -21.70
CA SER A 44 18.08 14.07 -23.02
C SER A 44 18.87 13.02 -23.80
N SER A 45 20.21 13.00 -23.70
CA SER A 45 21.03 11.98 -24.36
C SER A 45 20.82 10.58 -23.76
N TYR A 46 20.58 10.50 -22.44
CA TYR A 46 20.21 9.26 -21.75
C TYR A 46 18.85 8.74 -22.23
N GLU A 47 17.82 9.58 -22.25
CA GLU A 47 16.46 9.20 -22.67
C GLU A 47 16.37 8.71 -24.13
N HIS A 48 17.26 9.18 -25.00
CA HIS A 48 17.32 8.74 -26.40
C HIS A 48 18.30 7.57 -26.63
N GLY A 49 18.91 7.03 -25.56
CA GLY A 49 19.89 5.94 -25.64
C GLY A 49 21.18 6.30 -26.39
N ARG A 50 21.51 7.59 -26.52
CA ARG A 50 22.74 8.07 -27.19
C ARG A 50 23.94 8.06 -26.24
N LYS A 51 23.68 8.23 -24.94
CA LYS A 51 24.62 8.03 -23.84
C LYS A 51 23.98 7.10 -22.82
N SER A 52 24.79 6.35 -22.10
CA SER A 52 24.32 5.50 -20.99
C SER A 52 24.40 6.27 -19.68
N ILE A 53 23.34 6.19 -18.90
CA ILE A 53 23.32 6.63 -17.50
C ILE A 53 24.16 5.66 -16.65
N SER A 54 24.84 6.18 -15.64
CA SER A 54 25.54 5.36 -14.64
C SER A 54 24.59 4.88 -13.53
N LEU A 55 24.98 3.87 -12.76
CA LEU A 55 24.16 3.35 -11.66
C LEU A 55 23.81 4.43 -10.61
N PRO A 56 24.75 5.25 -10.09
CA PRO A 56 24.41 6.29 -9.12
C PRO A 56 23.45 7.36 -9.67
N GLU A 57 23.60 7.73 -10.95
CA GLU A 57 22.67 8.66 -11.60
C GLU A 57 21.28 8.03 -11.74
N LEU A 58 21.20 6.72 -12.06
CA LEU A 58 19.94 5.99 -12.18
C LEU A 58 19.27 5.76 -10.82
N GLU A 59 20.04 5.53 -9.76
CA GLU A 59 19.54 5.45 -8.38
C GLU A 59 18.88 6.76 -7.94
N LEU A 60 19.54 7.90 -8.17
CA LEU A 60 18.95 9.22 -7.91
C LEU A 60 17.71 9.47 -8.78
N PHE A 61 17.77 9.07 -10.05
CA PHE A 61 16.62 9.19 -10.97
C PHE A 61 15.42 8.40 -10.46
N ALA A 62 15.63 7.14 -10.05
CA ALA A 62 14.61 6.25 -9.52
C ALA A 62 14.04 6.78 -8.18
N PHE A 63 14.90 7.23 -7.28
CA PHE A 63 14.53 7.82 -5.99
C PHE A 63 13.62 9.04 -6.15
N HIS A 64 13.98 9.98 -7.04
CA HIS A 64 13.17 11.20 -7.25
C HIS A 64 11.84 10.96 -7.97
N LEU A 65 11.68 9.80 -8.60
CA LEU A 65 10.45 9.37 -9.27
C LEU A 65 9.62 8.39 -8.43
N ASP A 66 10.02 8.12 -7.19
CA ASP A 66 9.42 7.09 -6.33
C ASP A 66 9.22 5.75 -7.06
N THR A 67 10.21 5.38 -7.88
CA THR A 67 10.17 4.19 -8.74
C THR A 67 11.25 3.22 -8.28
N PRO A 68 10.93 1.94 -8.00
CA PRO A 68 11.94 0.97 -7.62
C PRO A 68 13.02 0.82 -8.68
N LEU A 69 14.30 0.83 -8.30
CA LEU A 69 15.43 0.71 -9.24
C LEU A 69 15.33 -0.52 -10.16
N ARG A 70 14.78 -1.63 -9.64
CA ARG A 70 14.54 -2.87 -10.38
C ARG A 70 13.68 -2.68 -11.64
N TYR A 71 12.75 -1.72 -11.63
CA TYR A 71 11.92 -1.39 -12.79
C TYR A 71 12.79 -1.02 -14.01
N PHE A 72 13.85 -0.26 -13.77
CA PHE A 72 14.78 0.14 -14.82
C PHE A 72 15.79 -0.95 -15.17
N LEU A 73 16.21 -1.76 -14.19
CA LEU A 73 17.27 -2.78 -14.36
C LEU A 73 16.75 -4.09 -14.97
N SER A 74 15.59 -4.55 -14.52
CA SER A 74 14.97 -5.82 -14.87
C SER A 74 13.44 -5.65 -14.88
N PRO A 75 12.89 -4.91 -15.87
CA PRO A 75 11.45 -4.72 -15.96
C PRO A 75 10.75 -6.08 -16.06
N SER A 76 9.94 -6.42 -15.06
CA SER A 76 9.14 -7.64 -15.05
C SER A 76 7.77 -7.36 -15.65
N ALA A 77 7.15 -8.36 -16.28
CA ALA A 77 5.75 -8.25 -16.71
C ALA A 77 4.79 -8.00 -15.52
N ALA A 78 5.22 -8.33 -14.29
CA ALA A 78 4.46 -8.09 -13.06
C ALA A 78 4.44 -6.62 -12.60
N ASP A 79 5.26 -5.74 -13.18
CA ASP A 79 5.26 -4.31 -12.87
C ASP A 79 4.14 -3.54 -13.63
N VAL A 80 3.40 -4.25 -14.51
CA VAL A 80 2.18 -3.75 -15.17
C VAL A 80 1.01 -4.11 -14.26
N GLY A 81 0.54 -3.14 -13.47
CA GLY A 81 -0.56 -3.34 -12.53
C GLY A 81 -1.79 -3.95 -13.20
N GLU A 82 -2.52 -4.79 -12.46
CA GLU A 82 -3.80 -5.32 -12.93
C GLU A 82 -4.79 -4.17 -13.11
N ASP A 83 -5.26 -3.95 -14.34
CA ASP A 83 -6.32 -2.99 -14.66
C ASP A 83 -7.66 -3.48 -14.12
N TYR A 84 -7.95 -3.10 -12.88
CA TYR A 84 -9.23 -3.36 -12.24
C TYR A 84 -10.31 -2.44 -12.83
N THR A 85 -11.11 -2.96 -13.76
CA THR A 85 -12.27 -2.23 -14.30
C THR A 85 -13.50 -2.41 -13.41
N PHE A 86 -13.86 -1.38 -12.63
CA PHE A 86 -15.15 -1.30 -11.95
C PHE A 86 -15.88 -0.01 -12.34
N ASP A 87 -17.21 -0.03 -12.35
CA ASP A 87 -18.00 1.20 -12.42
C ASP A 87 -17.88 1.97 -11.09
N PRO A 88 -17.26 3.17 -11.08
CA PRO A 88 -17.05 3.92 -9.83
C PRO A 88 -18.36 4.28 -9.11
N THR A 89 -19.45 4.47 -9.85
CA THR A 89 -20.76 4.86 -9.29
C THR A 89 -21.36 3.70 -8.50
N ILE A 90 -21.29 2.50 -9.05
CA ILE A 90 -21.77 1.28 -8.38
C ILE A 90 -20.92 1.01 -7.14
N MET A 91 -19.60 1.13 -7.25
CA MET A 91 -18.66 0.92 -6.14
C MET A 91 -18.96 1.85 -4.96
N VAL A 92 -19.03 3.17 -5.21
CA VAL A 92 -19.27 4.17 -4.16
C VAL A 92 -20.62 3.97 -3.48
N SER A 93 -21.68 3.72 -4.26
CA SER A 93 -23.02 3.51 -3.70
C SER A 93 -23.11 2.23 -2.85
N LEU A 94 -22.45 1.14 -3.26
CA LEU A 94 -22.37 -0.09 -2.48
C LEU A 94 -21.62 0.14 -1.16
N ARG A 95 -20.46 0.78 -1.21
CA ARG A 95 -19.66 1.12 -0.02
C ARG A 95 -20.42 2.01 0.96
N GLN A 96 -21.14 3.00 0.46
CA GLN A 96 -21.97 3.88 1.29
C GLN A 96 -23.05 3.10 2.07
N ARG A 97 -23.66 2.09 1.45
CA ARG A 97 -24.63 1.22 2.12
C ARG A 97 -23.97 0.32 3.18
N ILE A 98 -22.79 -0.23 2.88
CA ILE A 98 -22.03 -1.07 3.82
C ILE A 98 -21.68 -0.26 5.06
N ILE A 99 -21.09 0.93 4.89
CA ILE A 99 -20.73 1.83 6.00
C ILE A 99 -21.96 2.19 6.83
N GLY A 100 -23.07 2.57 6.19
CA GLY A 100 -24.33 2.86 6.89
C GLY A 100 -24.84 1.67 7.72
N ALA A 101 -24.77 0.46 7.18
CA ALA A 101 -25.16 -0.76 7.89
C ALA A 101 -24.24 -1.05 9.09
N MET A 102 -22.93 -0.81 8.97
CA MET A 102 -21.96 -0.98 10.06
C MET A 102 -22.24 -0.01 11.22
N LEU A 103 -22.46 1.27 10.92
CA LEU A 103 -22.85 2.28 11.92
C LEU A 103 -24.14 1.88 12.64
N ARG A 104 -25.14 1.44 11.88
CA ARG A 104 -26.42 0.97 12.44
C ARG A 104 -26.24 -0.23 13.35
N LYS A 105 -25.46 -1.23 12.91
CA LYS A 105 -25.16 -2.43 13.69
C LYS A 105 -24.54 -2.03 15.02
N ARG A 106 -23.50 -1.20 15.00
CA ARG A 106 -22.80 -0.77 16.21
C ARG A 106 -23.67 0.04 17.15
N ARG A 107 -24.48 0.97 16.63
CA ARG A 107 -25.45 1.73 17.43
C ARG A 107 -26.43 0.79 18.16
N LEU A 108 -26.93 -0.23 17.47
CA LEU A 108 -27.86 -1.21 18.06
C LEU A 108 -27.19 -2.09 19.11
N GLU A 109 -25.92 -2.49 18.92
CA GLU A 109 -25.14 -3.20 19.94
C GLU A 109 -24.96 -2.40 21.23
N LEU A 110 -24.88 -1.07 21.12
CA LEU A 110 -24.85 -0.15 22.27
C LEU A 110 -26.23 0.14 22.87
N GLY A 111 -27.31 -0.42 22.31
CA GLY A 111 -28.68 -0.18 22.76
C GLY A 111 -29.19 1.24 22.49
N MET A 112 -28.49 2.03 21.68
CA MET A 112 -28.86 3.43 21.41
C MET A 112 -29.99 3.51 20.37
N SER A 113 -30.97 4.36 20.63
CA SER A 113 -31.95 4.79 19.64
C SER A 113 -31.34 5.77 18.62
N ILE A 114 -31.98 5.91 17.46
CA ILE A 114 -31.57 6.92 16.46
C ILE A 114 -31.64 8.33 17.04
N ARG A 115 -32.61 8.62 17.92
CA ARG A 115 -32.76 9.96 18.53
C ARG A 115 -31.61 10.29 19.48
N GLU A 116 -31.17 9.31 20.28
CA GLU A 116 -30.04 9.49 21.19
C GLU A 116 -28.74 9.71 20.43
N LEU A 117 -28.45 8.91 19.39
CA LEU A 117 -27.26 9.12 18.57
C LEU A 117 -27.32 10.49 17.89
N ALA A 118 -28.46 10.84 17.29
CA ALA A 118 -28.64 12.10 16.59
C ALA A 118 -28.47 13.33 17.52
N ALA A 119 -28.97 13.25 18.74
CA ALA A 119 -28.76 14.30 19.75
C ALA A 119 -27.28 14.41 20.16
N ALA A 120 -26.58 13.28 20.32
CA ALA A 120 -25.17 13.26 20.72
C ALA A 120 -24.23 13.86 19.66
N VAL A 121 -24.57 13.75 18.37
CA VAL A 121 -23.79 14.34 17.26
C VAL A 121 -24.37 15.65 16.70
N ASP A 122 -25.36 16.24 17.38
CA ASP A 122 -26.06 17.47 16.96
C ASP A 122 -26.59 17.41 15.51
N MET A 123 -27.31 16.34 15.17
CA MET A 123 -27.91 16.13 13.85
C MET A 123 -29.41 15.84 13.93
N PRO A 124 -30.18 16.14 12.87
CA PRO A 124 -31.56 15.67 12.77
C PRO A 124 -31.62 14.13 12.74
N PRO A 125 -32.56 13.48 13.46
CA PRO A 125 -32.74 12.01 13.42
C PRO A 125 -32.93 11.44 12.00
N SER A 126 -33.55 12.21 11.11
CA SER A 126 -33.72 11.85 9.70
C SER A 126 -32.39 11.80 8.94
N ARG A 127 -31.42 12.65 9.28
CA ARG A 127 -30.09 12.67 8.68
C ARG A 127 -29.31 11.41 9.05
N VAL A 128 -29.26 11.08 10.33
CA VAL A 128 -28.62 9.84 10.84
C VAL A 128 -29.29 8.60 10.23
N SER A 129 -30.62 8.57 10.14
CA SER A 129 -31.36 7.49 9.48
C SER A 129 -31.05 7.35 7.98
N ASN A 130 -30.81 8.46 7.27
CA ASN A 130 -30.41 8.41 5.85
C ASN A 130 -28.98 7.88 5.68
N TYR A 131 -28.07 8.26 6.59
CA TYR A 131 -26.70 7.73 6.64
C TYR A 131 -26.69 6.22 6.88
N GLU A 132 -27.42 5.74 7.91
CA GLU A 132 -27.51 4.31 8.23
C GLU A 132 -28.13 3.44 7.12
N ARG A 133 -28.96 4.04 6.27
CA ARG A 133 -29.57 3.36 5.11
C ARG A 133 -28.72 3.47 3.84
N GLY A 134 -27.62 4.19 3.88
CA GLY A 134 -26.79 4.47 2.71
C GLY A 134 -27.49 5.33 1.64
N LEU A 135 -28.56 6.04 1.99
CA LEU A 135 -29.31 6.91 1.06
C LEU A 135 -28.63 8.27 0.86
N ARG A 136 -27.70 8.62 1.73
CA ARG A 136 -26.95 9.88 1.68
C ARG A 136 -25.47 9.61 2.00
N PRO A 137 -24.52 10.20 1.25
CA PRO A 137 -23.11 10.12 1.59
C PRO A 137 -22.85 10.81 2.92
N ILE A 138 -21.96 10.25 3.71
CA ILE A 138 -21.59 10.76 5.04
C ILE A 138 -20.30 11.58 4.87
N PRO A 139 -20.32 12.91 5.10
CA PRO A 139 -19.09 13.70 5.16
C PRO A 139 -18.13 13.16 6.23
N ILE A 140 -16.82 13.24 6.00
CA ILE A 140 -15.83 12.71 6.95
C ILE A 140 -15.99 13.28 8.38
N PRO A 141 -16.18 14.59 8.61
CA PRO A 141 -16.38 15.12 9.96
C PRO A 141 -17.64 14.57 10.65
N ASP A 142 -18.71 14.35 9.88
CA ASP A 142 -19.93 13.72 10.37
C ASP A 142 -19.66 12.25 10.73
N LEU A 143 -18.90 11.53 9.90
CA LEU A 143 -18.51 10.14 10.13
C LEU A 143 -17.66 10.01 11.39
N GLU A 144 -16.63 10.86 11.55
CA GLU A 144 -15.78 10.93 12.74
C GLU A 144 -16.61 11.15 14.01
N SER A 145 -17.54 12.10 13.97
CA SER A 145 -18.45 12.37 15.09
C SER A 145 -19.32 11.16 15.45
N LEU A 146 -19.86 10.47 14.44
CA LEU A 146 -20.67 9.27 14.61
C LEU A 146 -19.86 8.12 15.20
N VAL A 147 -18.70 7.79 14.63
CA VAL A 147 -17.88 6.65 15.08
C VAL A 147 -17.31 6.87 16.48
N ASN A 148 -16.92 8.10 16.81
CA ASN A 148 -16.48 8.46 18.16
C ASN A 148 -17.60 8.26 19.18
N THR A 149 -18.82 8.70 18.84
CA THR A 149 -19.99 8.56 19.73
C THR A 149 -20.38 7.10 19.95
N ILE A 150 -20.29 6.26 18.92
CA ILE A 150 -20.57 4.80 19.02
C ILE A 150 -19.32 3.98 19.41
N GLN A 151 -18.26 4.64 19.87
CA GLN A 151 -17.04 4.04 20.40
C GLN A 151 -16.45 2.99 19.44
N GLN A 152 -16.30 3.38 18.17
CA GLN A 152 -15.71 2.56 17.12
C GLN A 152 -14.61 3.37 16.42
N PRO A 153 -13.43 2.80 16.14
CA PRO A 153 -12.43 3.49 15.33
C PRO A 153 -12.91 3.61 13.88
N VAL A 154 -12.56 4.72 13.21
CA VAL A 154 -12.84 4.92 11.77
C VAL A 154 -12.31 3.75 10.94
N ASP A 155 -11.14 3.23 11.31
CA ASP A 155 -10.47 2.11 10.66
C ASP A 155 -11.36 0.87 10.55
N ALA A 156 -12.26 0.64 11.50
CA ALA A 156 -13.16 -0.49 11.44
C ALA A 156 -14.20 -0.38 10.31
N LEU A 157 -14.31 0.77 9.64
CA LEU A 157 -15.18 0.98 8.49
C LEU A 157 -14.44 0.88 7.15
N ILE A 158 -13.11 0.81 7.16
CA ILE A 158 -12.28 0.70 5.95
C ILE A 158 -12.60 -0.61 5.25
N ASP A 159 -12.56 -0.59 3.91
CA ASP A 159 -12.72 -1.81 3.14
C ASP A 159 -11.46 -2.68 3.26
N HIS A 160 -11.63 -3.96 3.53
CA HIS A 160 -10.54 -4.94 3.60
C HIS A 160 -10.66 -5.99 2.50
N GLU A 161 -11.69 -5.90 1.66
CA GLU A 161 -11.94 -6.84 0.57
C GLU A 161 -11.84 -6.14 -0.79
N GLY A 162 -11.63 -6.96 -1.82
CA GLY A 162 -11.49 -6.50 -3.19
C GLY A 162 -10.22 -5.65 -3.43
N PRO A 163 -10.08 -5.07 -4.62
CA PRO A 163 -8.80 -4.49 -5.05
C PRO A 163 -8.39 -3.25 -4.27
N ILE A 164 -9.36 -2.41 -3.89
CA ILE A 164 -9.12 -1.22 -3.06
C ILE A 164 -8.76 -1.64 -1.63
N GLY A 165 -9.47 -2.61 -1.05
CA GLY A 165 -9.16 -3.13 0.28
C GLY A 165 -7.79 -3.82 0.34
N ASN A 166 -7.47 -4.64 -0.66
CA ASN A 166 -6.15 -5.28 -0.77
C ASN A 166 -5.01 -4.24 -0.90
N TRP A 167 -5.23 -3.18 -1.68
CA TRP A 167 -4.27 -2.08 -1.78
C TRP A 167 -4.07 -1.38 -0.44
N HIS A 168 -5.15 -1.02 0.27
CA HIS A 168 -5.07 -0.44 1.61
C HIS A 168 -4.35 -1.36 2.60
N MET A 169 -4.61 -2.67 2.55
CA MET A 169 -3.96 -3.64 3.41
C MET A 169 -2.47 -3.79 3.13
N THR A 170 -2.10 -3.75 1.85
CA THR A 170 -0.69 -3.74 1.44
C THR A 170 0.02 -2.49 1.96
N GLN A 171 -0.62 -1.33 1.85
CA GLN A 171 -0.08 -0.07 2.35
C GLN A 171 0.11 -0.10 3.88
N GLN A 172 -0.91 -0.53 4.62
CA GLN A 172 -0.82 -0.63 6.08
C GLN A 172 0.24 -1.65 6.53
N ALA A 173 0.34 -2.80 5.84
CA ALA A 173 1.38 -3.79 6.11
C ALA A 173 2.78 -3.24 5.86
N PHE A 174 2.96 -2.43 4.81
CA PHE A 174 4.23 -1.78 4.51
C PHE A 174 4.60 -0.71 5.53
N GLU A 175 3.64 0.11 5.97
CA GLU A 175 3.83 1.08 7.05
C GLU A 175 4.24 0.37 8.35
N ARG A 176 3.55 -0.70 8.71
CA ARG A 176 3.89 -1.52 9.87
C ARG A 176 5.27 -2.15 9.75
N PHE A 177 5.65 -2.63 8.57
CA PHE A 177 6.99 -3.12 8.29
C PHE A 177 8.05 -2.05 8.51
N CYS A 178 7.79 -0.81 8.07
CA CYS A 178 8.70 0.32 8.28
C CYS A 178 8.91 0.65 9.77
N GLU A 179 7.92 0.42 10.61
CA GLU A 179 8.03 0.61 12.07
C GLU A 179 8.86 -0.47 12.79
N LEU A 180 9.10 -1.62 12.16
CA LEU A 180 9.90 -2.69 12.78
C LEU A 180 11.34 -2.23 13.05
N PRO A 181 12.00 -2.72 14.12
CA PRO A 181 13.43 -2.55 14.33
C PRO A 181 14.26 -2.88 13.09
N ALA A 182 15.37 -2.16 12.88
CA ALA A 182 16.21 -2.33 11.70
C ALA A 182 16.68 -3.78 11.50
N ASP A 183 17.04 -4.47 12.58
CA ASP A 183 17.49 -5.87 12.54
C ASP A 183 16.37 -6.82 12.09
N LEU A 184 15.12 -6.58 12.51
CA LEU A 184 13.98 -7.38 12.07
C LEU A 184 13.61 -7.11 10.61
N ARG A 185 13.71 -5.86 10.15
CA ARG A 185 13.52 -5.53 8.73
C ARG A 185 14.59 -6.20 7.86
N ALA A 186 15.85 -6.19 8.32
CA ALA A 186 16.95 -6.86 7.62
C ALA A 186 16.75 -8.38 7.60
N PHE A 187 16.34 -8.97 8.72
CA PHE A 187 16.01 -10.39 8.81
C PHE A 187 14.91 -10.77 7.81
N PHE A 188 13.80 -10.02 7.79
CA PHE A 188 12.68 -10.26 6.86
C PHE A 188 13.07 -10.09 5.39
N SER A 189 13.95 -9.13 5.08
CA SER A 189 14.35 -8.82 3.70
C SER A 189 15.33 -9.84 3.10
N THR A 190 15.76 -10.84 3.88
CA THR A 190 16.71 -11.88 3.47
C THR A 190 15.93 -13.13 3.02
N PRO A 191 15.94 -13.52 1.73
CA PRO A 191 15.13 -14.64 1.23
C PRO A 191 15.41 -15.97 1.94
N GLU A 192 16.66 -16.23 2.34
CA GLU A 192 17.07 -17.43 3.07
C GLU A 192 16.40 -17.55 4.45
N ASN A 193 15.85 -16.45 4.98
CA ASN A 193 15.16 -16.45 6.27
C ASN A 193 13.68 -16.86 6.18
N GLU A 194 13.13 -17.07 4.99
CA GLU A 194 11.73 -17.45 4.79
C GLU A 194 11.30 -18.69 5.62
N PRO A 195 12.11 -19.77 5.75
CA PRO A 195 11.75 -20.91 6.59
C PRO A 195 11.57 -20.56 8.09
N TYR A 196 12.31 -19.56 8.59
CA TYR A 196 12.16 -19.10 9.97
C TYR A 196 10.88 -18.28 10.16
N LEU A 197 10.51 -17.48 9.15
CA LEU A 197 9.24 -16.76 9.15
C LEU A 197 8.05 -17.72 9.10
N GLU A 198 8.11 -18.75 8.25
CA GLU A 198 7.11 -19.81 8.23
C GLU A 198 7.02 -20.54 9.57
N MET A 199 8.16 -20.82 10.21
CA MET A 199 8.18 -21.46 11.52
C MET A 199 7.52 -20.55 12.57
N ALA A 200 7.87 -19.27 12.61
CA ALA A 200 7.28 -18.30 13.53
C ALA A 200 5.75 -18.20 13.33
N GLU A 201 5.29 -18.21 12.08
CA GLU A 201 3.87 -18.22 11.71
C GLU A 201 3.17 -19.47 12.26
N ARG A 202 3.73 -20.66 12.04
CA ARG A 202 3.18 -21.92 12.52
C ARG A 202 3.15 -21.98 14.04
N LEU A 203 4.21 -21.53 14.70
CA LEU A 203 4.31 -21.47 16.16
C LEU A 203 3.23 -20.56 16.75
N SER A 204 2.91 -19.43 16.10
CA SER A 204 1.89 -18.49 16.55
C SER A 204 0.48 -19.08 16.60
N LYS A 205 0.23 -20.16 15.84
CA LYS A 205 -1.06 -20.87 15.77
C LYS A 205 -1.20 -21.99 16.82
N LEU A 206 -0.13 -22.33 17.53
CA LEU A 206 -0.15 -23.40 18.52
C LEU A 206 -0.82 -22.94 19.81
N ASP A 207 -1.52 -23.86 20.48
CA ASP A 207 -1.99 -23.62 21.84
C ASP A 207 -0.83 -23.63 22.85
N LEU A 208 -1.10 -23.12 24.05
CA LEU A 208 -0.09 -22.99 25.11
C LEU A 208 0.54 -24.34 25.47
N HIS A 209 -0.23 -25.43 25.46
CA HIS A 209 0.29 -26.75 25.81
C HIS A 209 1.22 -27.28 24.72
N ALA A 210 0.88 -27.08 23.44
CA ALA A 210 1.72 -27.46 22.32
C ALA A 210 3.04 -26.68 22.31
N LEU A 211 3.00 -25.38 22.63
CA LEU A 211 4.22 -24.57 22.77
C LEU A 211 5.16 -25.09 23.86
N HIS A 212 4.63 -25.46 25.04
CA HIS A 212 5.45 -26.02 26.11
C HIS A 212 6.12 -27.34 25.71
N ARG A 213 5.42 -28.22 24.98
CA ARG A 213 6.02 -29.46 24.46
C ARG A 213 7.15 -29.19 23.48
N VAL A 214 6.98 -28.21 22.60
CA VAL A 214 8.04 -27.81 21.65
C VAL A 214 9.25 -27.26 22.41
N ALA A 215 9.04 -26.39 23.40
CA ALA A 215 10.13 -25.85 24.22
C ALA A 215 10.89 -26.97 24.96
N GLN A 216 10.16 -27.91 25.58
CA GLN A 216 10.77 -29.02 26.28
C GLN A 216 11.56 -29.95 25.34
N ALA A 217 11.06 -30.20 24.13
CA ALA A 217 11.79 -30.96 23.12
C ALA A 217 13.09 -30.26 22.67
N PHE A 218 13.12 -28.93 22.64
CA PHE A 218 14.36 -28.18 22.38
C PHE A 218 15.34 -28.27 23.56
N ASP A 219 14.86 -28.18 24.79
CA ASP A 219 15.69 -28.34 25.99
C ASP A 219 16.35 -29.74 26.02
N ASP A 220 15.58 -30.78 25.68
CA ASP A 220 16.08 -32.16 25.60
C ASP A 220 17.12 -32.38 24.49
N LEU A 221 17.10 -31.56 23.42
CA LEU A 221 18.04 -31.64 22.29
C LEU A 221 19.36 -30.91 22.54
N ILE A 222 19.38 -29.94 23.47
CA ILE A 222 20.53 -29.07 23.73
C ILE A 222 21.36 -29.57 24.94
N GLN A 223 20.87 -30.59 25.68
CA GLN A 223 21.62 -31.30 26.73
C GLN A 223 22.48 -32.44 26.16
#